data_AF-A0A536JA77-F1
#
_entry.id   AF-A0A536JA77-F1
#
_cell.length_a   1.000
_cell.length_b   1.000
_cell.length_c   1.000
_cell.angle_alpha   90.00
_cell.angle_beta   90.00
_cell.angle_gamma   90.00
#
_symmetry.space_group_name_H-M   'P 1'
#
loop_
_entity.id
_entity.type
_entity.pdbx_description
1 polymer ?
#
loop_
_entity_poly.entity_id
_entity_poly.type
_entity_poly.pdbx_seq_one_letter_code
_entity_poly.pdbx_strand_id
1 'polypeptide(L)'
;MGTRIEDQPPEHWAGPESLDPTPVWKQFLLIGIFLLLGLVLVGVVAISALAPLMVTPPAVVVGERLVYPEFEVGPSGGARLVGSPVVDEAQSLYLVRLGSGEIVALSAHWAPHAGDVGCMIDWMPAASTGAAFVAPCGDRNAIPTFDTEGKALSGASRGLDRYLVSVTNGRVIVNLSRLIVSPERTSAPRSP
;
A
#
# COMPACT_ATOMS: atom_id res chain seq x y z
N MET A 1 58.33 -44.42 -30.58
CA MET A 1 57.30 -43.38 -30.48
C MET A 1 58.04 -42.06 -30.36
N GLY A 2 58.00 -41.25 -31.41
CA GLY A 2 58.85 -40.06 -31.58
C GLY A 2 58.47 -38.95 -30.61
N THR A 3 59.47 -38.37 -29.97
CA THR A 3 59.40 -37.11 -29.20
C THR A 3 60.00 -35.97 -30.04
N ARG A 4 60.00 -36.10 -31.37
CA ARG A 4 60.52 -35.09 -32.27
C ARG A 4 59.54 -33.92 -32.31
N ILE A 5 60.07 -32.71 -32.22
CA ILE A 5 59.30 -31.46 -32.18
C ILE A 5 58.48 -31.30 -33.47
N GLU A 6 58.94 -31.92 -34.55
CA GLU A 6 58.32 -31.95 -35.87
C GLU A 6 57.08 -32.85 -35.95
N ASP A 7 56.88 -33.75 -34.97
CA ASP A 7 55.72 -34.64 -34.87
C ASP A 7 54.57 -34.03 -34.03
N GLN A 8 54.76 -32.82 -33.46
CA GLN A 8 53.69 -32.11 -32.75
C GLN A 8 52.76 -31.42 -33.76
N PRO A 9 51.43 -31.61 -33.68
CA PRO A 9 50.50 -30.89 -34.55
C PRO A 9 50.73 -29.39 -34.37
N PRO A 10 50.66 -28.56 -35.44
CA PRO A 10 50.88 -27.13 -35.33
C PRO A 10 49.89 -26.59 -34.32
N GLU A 11 50.42 -26.30 -33.14
CA GLU A 11 49.61 -25.88 -32.04
C GLU A 11 49.08 -24.50 -32.42
N HIS A 12 47.81 -24.43 -32.83
CA HIS A 12 47.09 -23.18 -33.07
C HIS A 12 46.83 -22.42 -31.74
N TRP A 13 47.77 -22.49 -30.78
CA TRP A 13 47.80 -21.59 -29.64
C TRP A 13 47.85 -20.19 -30.23
N ALA A 14 46.80 -19.44 -29.93
CA ALA A 14 46.60 -18.14 -30.48
C ALA A 14 47.85 -17.28 -30.25
N GLY A 15 48.27 -16.55 -31.29
CA GLY A 15 49.56 -15.87 -31.34
C GLY A 15 49.78 -14.90 -30.17
N PRO A 16 50.99 -14.36 -29.97
CA PRO A 16 51.30 -13.47 -28.84
C PRO A 16 50.34 -12.26 -28.71
N GLU A 17 49.68 -11.87 -29.80
CA GLU A 17 48.60 -10.86 -29.84
C GLU A 17 47.23 -11.33 -29.30
N SER A 18 47.01 -12.63 -29.05
CA SER A 18 45.73 -13.16 -28.58
C SER A 18 45.51 -13.00 -27.08
N LEU A 19 46.57 -12.72 -26.34
CA LEU A 19 46.54 -12.43 -24.91
C LEU A 19 46.45 -10.92 -24.67
N ASP A 20 45.91 -10.15 -25.63
CA ASP A 20 45.71 -8.72 -25.44
C ASP A 20 44.80 -8.53 -24.22
N PRO A 21 45.36 -8.14 -23.05
CA PRO A 21 44.58 -8.03 -21.85
C PRO A 21 43.57 -6.92 -22.12
N THR A 22 42.28 -7.20 -21.94
CA THR A 22 41.27 -6.14 -21.99
C THR A 22 41.80 -4.97 -21.17
N PRO A 23 42.03 -3.79 -21.76
CA PRO A 23 42.78 -2.74 -21.09
C PRO A 23 42.18 -2.48 -19.72
N VAL A 24 42.99 -2.50 -18.65
CA VAL A 24 42.51 -2.44 -17.26
C VAL A 24 41.62 -1.22 -17.02
N TRP A 25 41.82 -0.13 -17.76
CA TRP A 25 40.96 1.06 -17.73
C TRP A 25 39.49 0.78 -18.08
N LYS A 26 39.19 -0.18 -18.97
CA LYS A 26 37.82 -0.59 -19.31
C LYS A 26 37.13 -1.25 -18.12
N GLN A 27 37.87 -2.00 -17.30
CA GLN A 27 37.34 -2.63 -16.08
C GLN A 27 37.02 -1.56 -15.02
N PHE A 28 37.91 -0.58 -14.81
CA PHE A 28 37.63 0.54 -13.89
C PHE A 28 36.45 1.41 -14.35
N LEU A 29 36.32 1.64 -15.66
CA LEU A 29 35.19 2.37 -16.22
C LEU A 29 33.87 1.64 -15.96
N LEU A 30 33.85 0.32 -16.19
CA LEU A 30 32.67 -0.50 -15.93
C LEU A 30 32.30 -0.53 -14.44
N ILE A 31 33.28 -0.68 -13.54
CA ILE A 31 33.06 -0.58 -12.09
C ILE A 31 32.50 0.80 -11.72
N GLY A 32 33.08 1.87 -12.27
CA GLY A 32 32.61 3.24 -12.05
C GLY A 32 31.16 3.44 -12.48
N ILE A 33 30.77 2.90 -13.63
CA ILE A 33 29.37 2.93 -14.11
C ILE A 33 28.46 2.18 -13.12
N PHE A 34 28.82 0.96 -12.72
CA PHE A 34 28.00 0.19 -11.79
C PHE A 34 27.85 0.86 -10.43
N LEU A 35 28.93 1.45 -9.90
CA LEU A 35 28.88 2.21 -8.65
C LEU A 35 27.97 3.43 -8.77
N LEU A 36 28.10 4.19 -9.86
CA LEU A 36 27.26 5.36 -10.11
C LEU A 36 25.79 4.97 -10.28
N LEU A 37 25.50 3.90 -11.04
CA LEU A 37 24.15 3.37 -11.21
C LEU A 37 23.55 2.94 -9.86
N GLY A 38 24.32 2.21 -9.06
CA GLY A 38 23.91 1.79 -7.71
C GLY A 38 23.61 2.99 -6.81
N LEU A 39 24.47 4.02 -6.83
CA LEU A 39 24.28 5.24 -6.05
C LEU A 39 23.01 6.00 -6.47
N VAL A 40 22.79 6.14 -7.78
CA VAL A 40 21.57 6.78 -8.31
C VAL A 40 20.33 6.01 -7.87
N LEU A 41 20.36 4.68 -7.95
CA LEU A 41 19.23 3.84 -7.57
C LEU A 41 18.90 3.97 -6.08
N VAL A 42 19.93 3.94 -5.21
CA VAL A 42 19.76 4.19 -3.77
C VAL A 42 19.20 5.60 -3.51
N GLY A 43 19.72 6.61 -4.20
CA GLY A 43 19.23 7.98 -4.09
C GLY A 43 17.75 8.13 -4.46
N VAL A 44 17.33 7.52 -5.57
CA VAL A 44 15.92 7.51 -6.00
C VAL A 44 15.03 6.84 -4.95
N VAL A 45 15.43 5.67 -4.44
CA VAL A 45 14.68 4.97 -3.40
C VAL A 45 14.58 5.82 -2.12
N ALA A 46 15.68 6.43 -1.68
CA ALA A 46 15.69 7.27 -0.49
C ALA A 46 14.77 8.50 -0.63
N ILE A 47 14.82 9.19 -1.77
CA ILE A 47 13.96 10.36 -2.04
C ILE A 47 12.50 9.93 -2.08
N SER A 48 12.16 8.80 -2.71
CA SER A 48 10.78 8.29 -2.75
C SER A 48 10.24 7.96 -1.36
N ALA A 49 11.08 7.45 -0.45
CA ALA A 49 10.69 7.16 0.92
C ALA A 49 10.44 8.43 1.75
N LEU A 50 11.16 9.53 1.44
CA LEU A 50 11.00 10.84 2.09
C LEU A 50 9.87 11.68 1.49
N ALA A 51 9.35 11.31 0.32
CA ALA A 51 8.33 12.08 -0.39
C ALA A 51 7.08 12.41 0.46
N PRO A 52 6.54 11.53 1.34
CA PRO A 52 5.40 11.87 2.20
C PRO A 52 5.64 13.05 3.16
N LEU A 53 6.90 13.33 3.49
CA LEU A 53 7.28 14.42 4.39
C LEU A 53 7.45 15.75 3.66
N MET A 54 7.67 15.71 2.34
CA MET A 54 8.00 16.87 1.51
C MET A 54 6.76 17.47 0.81
N VAL A 55 5.68 16.69 0.66
CA VAL A 55 4.45 17.14 -0.02
C VAL A 55 3.57 17.99 0.89
N THR A 56 2.83 18.92 0.28
CA THR A 56 1.76 19.68 0.93
C THR A 56 0.48 18.85 0.96
N PRO A 57 -0.06 18.48 2.14
CA PRO A 57 -1.32 17.75 2.24
C PRO A 57 -2.51 18.63 1.78
N PRO A 58 -3.63 18.05 1.28
CA PRO A 58 -3.84 16.63 0.99
C PRO A 58 -3.19 16.23 -0.35
N ALA A 59 -2.46 15.11 -0.37
CA ALA A 59 -1.79 14.63 -1.57
C ALA A 59 -1.62 13.11 -1.58
N VAL A 60 -1.64 12.49 -2.76
CA VAL A 60 -1.22 11.10 -2.95
C VAL A 60 0.21 11.09 -3.49
N VAL A 61 1.06 10.28 -2.85
CA VAL A 61 2.49 10.17 -3.15
C VAL A 61 2.76 8.81 -3.80
N VAL A 62 3.89 8.71 -4.50
CA VAL A 62 4.40 7.48 -5.11
C VAL A 62 4.31 6.30 -4.11
N GLY A 63 3.80 5.17 -4.60
CA GLY A 63 3.52 3.99 -3.78
C GLY A 63 2.14 3.99 -3.11
N GLU A 64 1.17 4.73 -3.68
CA GLU A 64 -0.24 4.77 -3.26
C GLU A 64 -0.40 5.17 -1.79
N ARG A 65 0.33 6.21 -1.37
CA ARG A 65 0.28 6.74 -0.01
C ARG A 65 -0.46 8.07 0.00
N LEU A 66 -1.62 8.11 0.64
CA LEU A 66 -2.33 9.35 0.90
C LEU A 66 -1.70 10.03 2.12
N VAL A 67 -1.35 11.30 1.98
CA VAL A 67 -0.93 12.19 3.06
C VAL A 67 -2.03 13.20 3.31
N TYR A 68 -2.61 13.17 4.50
CA TYR A 68 -3.70 14.03 4.92
C TYR A 68 -3.32 14.83 6.18
N PRO A 69 -3.73 16.10 6.32
CA PRO A 69 -3.43 16.86 7.53
C PRO A 69 -4.22 16.35 8.74
N GLU A 70 -3.56 16.10 9.87
CA GLU A 70 -4.21 15.49 11.04
C GLU A 70 -5.34 16.35 11.63
N PHE A 71 -5.17 17.68 11.63
CA PHE A 71 -6.15 18.61 12.18
C PHE A 71 -7.47 18.63 11.38
N GLU A 72 -7.44 18.27 10.09
CA GLU A 72 -8.64 18.24 9.25
C GLU A 72 -9.46 16.95 9.39
N VAL A 73 -8.95 15.91 10.07
CA VAL A 73 -9.73 14.70 10.36
C VAL A 73 -10.95 15.05 11.24
N GLY A 74 -10.82 16.11 12.04
CA GLY A 74 -11.88 16.58 12.92
C GLY A 74 -11.83 15.97 14.33
N PRO A 75 -12.88 16.20 15.14
CA PRO A 75 -12.92 15.81 16.54
C PRO A 75 -13.08 14.30 16.72
N SER A 76 -12.79 13.82 17.94
CA SER A 76 -13.03 12.44 18.31
C SER A 76 -14.49 12.04 18.12
N GLY A 77 -14.73 10.88 17.53
CA GLY A 77 -16.05 10.38 17.14
C GLY A 77 -16.57 10.98 15.83
N GLY A 78 -15.81 11.85 15.14
CA GLY A 78 -16.15 12.35 13.82
C GLY A 78 -15.54 11.50 12.70
N ALA A 79 -16.16 11.55 11.51
CA ALA A 79 -15.63 10.97 10.29
C ALA A 79 -15.45 12.04 9.19
N ARG A 80 -14.33 11.98 8.50
CA ARG A 80 -14.02 12.83 7.34
C ARG A 80 -13.90 11.96 6.09
N LEU A 81 -14.79 12.18 5.13
CA LEU A 81 -14.69 11.54 3.82
C LEU A 81 -13.53 12.15 3.03
N VAL A 82 -12.66 11.29 2.50
CA VAL A 82 -11.60 11.63 1.56
C VAL A 82 -11.88 10.87 0.25
N GLY A 83 -11.96 11.61 -0.85
CA GLY A 83 -12.23 11.07 -2.17
C GLY A 83 -11.75 12.02 -3.26
N SER A 84 -12.45 12.03 -4.40
CA SER A 84 -12.09 12.86 -5.56
C SER A 84 -12.00 14.35 -5.17
N PRO A 85 -11.01 15.11 -5.68
CA PRO A 85 -10.01 14.72 -6.70
C PRO A 85 -8.71 14.12 -6.14
N VAL A 86 -8.59 13.96 -4.82
CA VAL A 86 -7.33 13.52 -4.19
C VAL A 86 -7.10 12.03 -4.38
N VAL A 87 -8.16 11.24 -4.23
CA VAL A 87 -8.17 9.79 -4.40
C VAL A 87 -9.30 9.44 -5.36
N ASP A 88 -9.11 8.42 -6.20
CA ASP A 88 -10.17 7.93 -7.07
C ASP A 88 -11.41 7.56 -6.25
N GLU A 89 -12.60 7.76 -6.83
CA GLU A 89 -13.86 7.52 -6.14
C GLU A 89 -14.00 6.07 -5.64
N ALA A 90 -13.44 5.11 -6.39
CA ALA A 90 -13.39 3.69 -6.02
C ALA A 90 -12.49 3.40 -4.79
N GLN A 91 -11.53 4.28 -4.50
CA GLN A 91 -10.62 4.19 -3.36
C GLN A 91 -10.96 5.21 -2.26
N SER A 92 -12.14 5.85 -2.35
CA SER A 92 -12.58 6.78 -1.32
C SER A 92 -12.67 6.10 0.05
N LEU A 93 -12.39 6.87 1.09
CA LEU A 93 -12.24 6.37 2.45
C LEU A 93 -12.69 7.39 3.48
N TYR A 94 -13.08 6.90 4.64
CA TYR A 94 -13.37 7.72 5.82
C TYR A 94 -12.18 7.69 6.79
N LEU A 95 -11.70 8.87 7.16
CA LEU A 95 -10.80 9.05 8.29
C LEU A 95 -11.63 9.30 9.55
N VAL A 96 -11.45 8.46 10.57
CA VAL A 96 -12.20 8.55 11.82
C VAL A 96 -11.21 8.70 12.97
N ARG A 97 -11.43 9.70 13.83
CA ARG A 97 -10.69 9.83 15.09
C ARG A 97 -11.46 9.11 16.19
N LEU A 98 -10.91 8.05 16.75
CA LEU A 98 -11.53 7.28 17.83
C LEU A 98 -11.49 8.08 19.15
N GLY A 99 -12.31 7.67 20.12
CA GLY A 99 -12.32 8.27 21.46
C GLY A 99 -10.97 8.15 22.19
N SER A 100 -10.17 7.14 21.87
CA SER A 100 -8.79 6.96 22.35
C SER A 100 -7.78 7.96 21.75
N GLY A 101 -8.18 8.70 20.71
CA GLY A 101 -7.30 9.59 19.94
C GLY A 101 -6.65 8.93 18.74
N GLU A 102 -6.74 7.61 18.60
CA GLU A 102 -6.26 6.86 17.43
C GLU A 102 -7.04 7.24 16.17
N ILE A 103 -6.36 7.28 15.02
CA ILE A 103 -6.99 7.56 13.72
C ILE A 103 -7.05 6.28 12.91
N VAL A 104 -8.24 5.95 12.43
CA VAL A 104 -8.48 4.80 11.56
C VAL A 104 -8.96 5.26 10.19
N ALA A 105 -8.57 4.53 9.15
CA ALA A 105 -9.02 4.73 7.79
C ALA A 105 -9.89 3.55 7.37
N LEU A 106 -11.15 3.82 7.06
CA LEU A 106 -12.16 2.84 6.66
C LEU A 106 -12.49 3.03 5.19
N SER A 107 -12.63 1.95 4.42
CA SER A 107 -13.14 2.02 3.04
C SER A 107 -14.51 2.69 3.03
N ALA A 108 -14.73 3.65 2.12
CA ALA A 108 -16.05 4.23 1.92
C ALA A 108 -16.97 3.30 1.12
N HIS A 109 -16.46 2.18 0.62
CA HIS A 109 -17.23 1.16 -0.08
C HIS A 109 -17.30 -0.12 0.73
N TRP A 110 -18.49 -0.73 0.76
CA TRP A 110 -18.72 -2.02 1.42
C TRP A 110 -19.59 -2.93 0.55
N ALA A 111 -19.31 -4.23 0.62
CA ALA A 111 -20.12 -5.28 0.01
C ALA A 111 -20.29 -6.45 1.00
N PRO A 112 -21.41 -7.20 0.92
CA PRO A 112 -21.65 -8.36 1.79
C PRO A 112 -20.57 -9.45 1.67
N HIS A 113 -20.01 -9.65 0.47
CA HIS A 113 -18.93 -10.60 0.23
C HIS A 113 -17.67 -9.88 -0.25
N ALA A 114 -16.51 -10.40 0.13
CA ALA A 114 -15.24 -9.84 -0.30
C ALA A 114 -15.06 -9.96 -1.83
N GLY A 115 -14.78 -8.84 -2.49
CA GLY A 115 -14.53 -8.78 -3.94
C GLY A 115 -15.75 -8.46 -4.80
N ASP A 116 -16.95 -8.40 -4.21
CA ASP A 116 -18.15 -7.92 -4.90
C ASP A 116 -18.12 -6.39 -5.11
N VAL A 117 -18.89 -5.91 -6.07
CA VAL A 117 -19.10 -4.46 -6.27
C VAL A 117 -19.88 -3.92 -5.07
N GLY A 118 -19.21 -3.08 -4.27
CA GLY A 118 -19.80 -2.46 -3.09
C GLY A 118 -20.64 -1.24 -3.40
N CYS A 119 -21.38 -0.80 -2.39
CA CYS A 119 -21.99 0.52 -2.36
C CYS A 119 -21.20 1.46 -1.45
N MET A 120 -21.39 2.75 -1.67
CA MET A 120 -20.89 3.77 -0.78
C MET A 120 -21.61 3.71 0.56
N ILE A 121 -20.85 3.76 1.65
CA ILE A 121 -21.38 3.82 3.02
C ILE A 121 -21.60 5.28 3.41
N ASP A 122 -22.61 5.52 4.23
CA ASP A 122 -22.93 6.83 4.77
C ASP A 122 -22.47 6.93 6.23
N TRP A 123 -21.82 8.05 6.57
CA TRP A 123 -21.54 8.42 7.95
C TRP A 123 -22.80 8.93 8.62
N MET A 124 -23.12 8.37 9.79
CA MET A 124 -24.14 8.88 10.68
C MET A 124 -23.48 9.39 11.96
N PRO A 125 -23.63 10.68 12.31
CA PRO A 125 -23.16 11.16 13.61
C PRO A 125 -23.82 10.31 14.71
N ALA A 126 -23.00 9.80 15.63
CA ALA A 126 -23.39 8.79 16.61
C ALA A 126 -24.79 9.05 17.20
N ALA A 127 -25.77 8.26 16.76
CA ALA A 127 -27.05 8.16 17.44
C ALA A 127 -26.85 7.32 18.72
N SER A 128 -27.83 7.35 19.63
CA SER A 128 -27.84 6.57 20.88
C SER A 128 -27.65 5.06 20.71
N THR A 129 -27.62 4.56 19.47
CA THR A 129 -27.47 3.16 19.06
C THR A 129 -26.02 2.67 18.95
N GLY A 130 -25.02 3.57 19.01
CA GLY A 130 -23.61 3.21 18.83
C GLY A 130 -23.20 2.89 17.39
N ALA A 131 -24.12 2.98 16.43
CA ALA A 131 -23.85 2.88 15.00
C ALA A 131 -23.36 4.22 14.45
N ALA A 132 -22.30 4.15 13.66
CA ALA A 132 -21.60 5.31 13.10
C ALA A 132 -21.61 5.28 11.56
N PHE A 133 -21.72 4.11 10.94
CA PHE A 133 -21.85 3.96 9.48
C PHE A 133 -23.01 3.07 9.09
N VAL A 134 -23.56 3.34 7.90
CA VAL A 134 -24.61 2.55 7.25
C VAL A 134 -24.19 2.22 5.83
N ALA A 135 -24.41 0.97 5.41
CA ALA A 135 -24.33 0.61 4.00
C ALA A 135 -25.74 0.38 3.44
N PRO A 136 -26.16 1.02 2.33
CA PRO A 136 -27.46 0.76 1.72
C PRO A 136 -27.55 -0.60 0.99
N CYS A 137 -26.43 -1.24 0.69
CA CYS A 137 -26.35 -2.50 -0.05
C CYS A 137 -26.25 -3.74 0.87
N GLY A 138 -27.25 -3.95 1.71
CA GLY A 138 -27.36 -5.14 2.55
C GLY A 138 -28.09 -6.31 1.90
N ASP A 139 -28.08 -7.45 2.58
CA ASP A 139 -29.05 -8.52 2.32
C ASP A 139 -30.48 -8.00 2.58
N ARG A 140 -31.46 -8.51 1.82
CA ARG A 140 -32.84 -7.97 1.68
C ARG A 140 -33.63 -7.71 2.98
N ASN A 141 -33.13 -8.13 4.14
CA ASN A 141 -33.85 -8.11 5.41
C ASN A 141 -33.27 -7.18 6.49
N ALA A 142 -32.12 -6.55 6.25
CA ALA A 142 -31.53 -5.63 7.23
C ALA A 142 -30.60 -4.61 6.55
N ILE A 143 -30.55 -3.40 7.11
CA ILE A 143 -29.57 -2.37 6.72
C ILE A 143 -28.29 -2.62 7.53
N PRO A 144 -27.16 -2.94 6.90
CA PRO A 144 -25.87 -3.10 7.55
C PRO A 144 -25.45 -1.83 8.28
N THR A 145 -25.09 -1.98 9.55
CA THR A 145 -24.56 -0.90 10.39
C THR A 145 -23.23 -1.26 11.00
N PHE A 146 -22.38 -0.24 11.17
CA PHE A 146 -21.02 -0.40 11.69
C PHE A 146 -20.72 0.65 12.76
N ASP A 147 -19.83 0.32 13.69
CA ASP A 147 -19.31 1.28 14.67
C ASP A 147 -18.18 2.15 14.07
N THR A 148 -17.60 3.03 14.90
CA THR A 148 -16.51 3.93 14.51
C THR A 148 -15.21 3.20 14.15
N GLU A 149 -15.05 1.94 14.55
CA GLU A 149 -13.90 1.10 14.20
C GLU A 149 -14.14 0.29 12.91
N GLY A 150 -15.35 0.38 12.36
CA GLY A 150 -15.78 -0.39 11.18
C GLY A 150 -16.22 -1.81 11.52
N LYS A 151 -16.46 -2.14 12.79
CA LYS A 151 -16.98 -3.46 13.17
C LYS A 151 -18.45 -3.57 12.83
N ALA A 152 -18.84 -4.72 12.27
CA ALA A 152 -20.23 -5.07 12.00
C ALA A 152 -21.06 -5.12 13.30
N LEU A 153 -22.15 -4.34 13.33
CA LEU A 153 -23.12 -4.32 14.40
C LEU A 153 -24.35 -5.17 14.02
N SER A 154 -25.26 -4.60 13.24
CA SER A 154 -26.51 -5.24 12.79
C SER A 154 -26.56 -5.32 11.26
N GLY A 155 -27.20 -6.35 10.72
CA GLY A 155 -27.44 -6.49 9.28
C GLY A 155 -26.21 -6.75 8.40
N ALA A 156 -25.00 -6.67 8.95
CA ALA A 156 -23.75 -6.85 8.21
C ALA A 156 -23.17 -8.27 8.40
N SER A 157 -22.85 -8.94 7.29
CA SER A 157 -22.15 -10.24 7.24
C SER A 157 -20.67 -10.14 7.64
N ARG A 158 -20.05 -8.98 7.41
CA ARG A 158 -18.63 -8.67 7.64
C ARG A 158 -18.48 -7.20 8.02
N GLY A 159 -17.35 -6.81 8.62
CA GLY A 159 -17.06 -5.40 8.93
C GLY A 159 -16.63 -4.59 7.70
N LEU A 160 -16.30 -3.32 7.91
CA LEU A 160 -15.69 -2.45 6.91
C LEU A 160 -14.22 -2.80 6.71
N ASP A 161 -13.75 -2.64 5.48
CA ASP A 161 -12.35 -2.80 5.14
C ASP A 161 -11.53 -1.62 5.64
N ARG A 162 -10.29 -1.88 6.05
CA ARG A 162 -9.43 -0.89 6.71
C ARG A 162 -8.14 -0.68 5.93
N TYR A 163 -7.64 0.54 5.95
CA TYR A 163 -6.30 0.83 5.45
C TYR A 163 -5.32 0.96 6.62
N LEU A 164 -4.05 0.69 6.35
CA LEU A 164 -2.99 0.96 7.32
C LEU A 164 -2.77 2.46 7.44
N VAL A 165 -2.80 2.95 8.67
CA VAL A 165 -2.61 4.36 9.01
C VAL A 165 -1.34 4.51 9.85
N SER A 166 -0.56 5.54 9.54
CA SER A 166 0.54 6.04 10.36
C SER A 166 0.34 7.52 10.61
N VAL A 167 0.42 7.94 11.87
CA VAL A 167 0.33 9.35 12.26
C VAL A 167 1.72 9.84 12.65
N THR A 168 2.21 10.89 12.00
CA THR A 168 3.56 11.41 12.25
C THR A 168 3.62 12.89 11.92
N ASN A 169 4.21 13.70 12.81
CA ASN A 169 4.41 15.15 12.61
C ASN A 169 3.14 15.91 12.16
N GLY A 170 1.98 15.63 12.78
CA GLY A 170 0.70 16.29 12.45
C GLY A 170 0.11 15.87 11.10
N ARG A 171 0.56 14.73 10.55
CA ARG A 171 0.11 14.17 9.27
C ARG A 171 -0.39 12.76 9.48
N VAL A 172 -1.46 12.43 8.76
CA VAL A 172 -2.02 11.09 8.66
C VAL A 172 -1.58 10.53 7.31
N ILE A 173 -0.84 9.44 7.35
CA ILE A 173 -0.37 8.74 6.16
C ILE A 173 -1.16 7.44 6.06
N VAL A 174 -1.94 7.30 5.00
CA VAL A 174 -2.73 6.10 4.71
C VAL A 174 -2.12 5.34 3.55
N ASN A 175 -1.92 4.04 3.72
CA ASN A 175 -1.43 3.17 2.66
C ASN A 175 -2.62 2.60 1.87
N LEU A 176 -2.87 3.12 0.66
CA LEU A 176 -3.98 2.72 -0.20
C LEU A 176 -3.70 1.39 -0.93
N SER A 177 -2.43 0.99 -1.09
CA SER A 177 -2.06 -0.28 -1.75
C SER A 177 -2.39 -1.52 -0.94
N ARG A 178 -2.64 -1.37 0.37
CA ARG A 178 -2.87 -2.48 1.29
C ARG A 178 -4.18 -2.32 2.02
N LEU A 179 -5.22 -2.89 1.42
CA LEU A 179 -6.53 -3.04 2.04
C LEU A 179 -6.54 -4.26 2.97
N ILE A 180 -6.93 -4.04 4.23
CA ILE A 180 -7.17 -5.09 5.22
C ILE A 180 -8.64 -5.48 5.12
N VAL A 181 -8.86 -6.64 4.51
CA VAL A 181 -10.19 -7.18 4.26
C VAL A 181 -10.78 -7.71 5.57
N SER A 182 -11.93 -7.19 5.98
CA SER A 182 -12.66 -7.67 7.16
C SER A 182 -13.17 -9.11 6.95
N PRO A 183 -13.00 -10.03 7.92
CA PRO A 183 -13.46 -11.40 7.76
C PRO A 183 -14.98 -11.48 7.72
N GLU A 184 -15.49 -12.37 6.88
CA GLU A 184 -16.91 -12.75 6.87
C GLU A 184 -17.24 -13.57 8.11
N ARG A 185 -18.41 -13.31 8.71
CA ARG A 185 -18.95 -14.15 9.78
C ARG A 185 -19.41 -15.48 9.18
N THR A 186 -18.54 -16.47 9.15
CA THR A 186 -18.98 -17.87 8.99
C THR A 186 -19.78 -18.28 10.22
N SER A 187 -21.00 -18.78 9.99
CA SER A 187 -21.79 -19.41 11.06
C SER A 187 -20.98 -20.56 11.64
N ALA A 188 -20.81 -20.60 12.97
CA ALA A 188 -20.21 -21.75 13.61
C ALA A 188 -21.03 -23.01 13.28
N PRO A 189 -20.40 -24.18 13.09
CA PRO A 189 -21.13 -25.43 12.95
C PRO A 189 -22.05 -25.60 14.17
N ARG A 190 -23.32 -25.98 13.95
CA ARG A 190 -24.19 -26.37 15.07
C ARG A 190 -23.53 -27.56 15.76
N SER A 191 -23.13 -27.38 17.02
CA SER A 191 -22.71 -28.51 17.85
C SER A 191 -23.84 -29.55 17.89
N PRO A 192 -23.52 -30.84 17.75
CA PRO A 192 -24.51 -31.93 17.76
C PRO A 192 -25.25 -32.05 19.09
#